data_AF-V4ANU8-F1
#
_entry.id   AF-V4ANU8-F1
#
_cell.length_a   1.000
_cell.length_b   1.000
_cell.length_c   1.000
_cell.angle_alpha   90.00
_cell.angle_beta   90.00
_cell.angle_gamma   90.00
#
_symmetry.space_group_name_H-M   'P 1'
#
loop_
_entity.id
_entity.type
_entity.pdbx_description
1 polymer ?
#
loop_
_entity_poly.entity_id
_entity_poly.type
_entity_poly.pdbx_seq_one_letter_code
_entity_poly.pdbx_strand_id
1 'polypeptide(L)'
;MISEVYFLVYMSNVTLPGVSVIQNIKSASGCGMLTTLADKISFFYDKLTETCLVHPRTPTALATSLISKQGSTYYLRYVDLQSCARVQLCDPNYNTDGEYWLYPAIYNYRPVKIYCKGMNTPTPSEYLTLQSANFVMYPNQRYIDGTSCSSESYNHENSGRTTYYKIGVDVKTMTIIETDSNFTQQIRGEVMRYGWVQSCSGYTSSCDYKGMAVMSVTDTGLILSGMNEWIKFGTDGEFSTFLRNDHQIVLKGDGECGGGKPKYPIKLEIDPSFKPSHDSATEPVCVY
;
A
#
# COMPACT_ATOMS: atom_id res chain seq x y z
N MET A 1 -7.46 32.10 -11.83
CA MET A 1 -6.18 32.68 -12.27
C MET A 1 -5.19 31.53 -12.29
N ILE A 2 -4.93 30.98 -13.47
CA ILE A 2 -4.09 29.79 -13.65
C ILE A 2 -2.71 30.32 -14.03
N SER A 3 -1.71 30.03 -13.21
CA SER A 3 -0.31 30.37 -13.51
C SER A 3 0.25 29.36 -14.50
N GLU A 4 0.36 29.75 -15.76
CA GLU A 4 1.11 29.03 -16.78
C GLU A 4 2.62 29.18 -16.48
N VAL A 5 3.31 28.07 -16.23
CA VAL A 5 4.77 28.06 -16.13
C VAL A 5 5.31 27.82 -17.54
N TYR A 6 5.78 28.88 -18.19
CA TYR A 6 6.49 28.80 -19.46
C TYR A 6 7.97 28.52 -19.19
N PHE A 7 8.45 27.32 -19.48
CA PHE A 7 9.89 27.07 -19.59
C PHE A 7 10.34 27.45 -21.00
N LEU A 8 11.01 28.60 -21.11
CA LEU A 8 11.62 29.07 -22.35
C LEU A 8 13.11 28.71 -22.32
N VAL A 9 13.45 27.54 -22.87
CA VAL A 9 14.85 27.12 -23.05
C VAL A 9 15.13 27.08 -24.55
N TYR A 10 15.99 28.00 -24.99
CA TYR A 10 16.48 28.11 -26.36
C TYR A 10 17.49 27.01 -26.66
N MET A 11 17.24 26.19 -27.69
CA MET A 11 18.29 25.61 -28.53
C MET A 11 17.80 25.38 -29.96
N SER A 12 18.64 25.73 -30.93
CA SER A 12 18.43 25.66 -32.36
C SER A 12 18.65 24.24 -32.92
N ASN A 13 17.71 23.75 -33.74
CA ASN A 13 17.85 22.69 -34.76
C ASN A 13 18.69 21.45 -34.39
N VAL A 14 18.12 20.53 -33.62
CA VAL A 14 18.64 19.15 -33.53
C VAL A 14 17.55 18.16 -33.92
N THR A 15 17.75 17.45 -35.03
CA THR A 15 16.98 16.25 -35.40
C THR A 15 17.61 15.04 -34.74
N LEU A 16 16.87 14.36 -33.85
CA LEU A 16 17.35 13.20 -33.11
C LEU A 16 17.01 11.89 -33.84
N PRO A 17 17.97 10.95 -34.01
CA PRO A 17 17.72 9.66 -34.62
C PRO A 17 16.93 8.73 -33.68
N GLY A 18 15.84 8.12 -34.19
CA GLY A 18 15.15 7.00 -33.54
C GLY A 18 13.97 7.33 -32.63
N VAL A 19 13.39 8.55 -32.72
CA VAL A 19 12.19 8.93 -31.96
C VAL A 19 10.94 8.71 -32.83
N SER A 20 10.08 7.77 -32.44
CA SER A 20 8.79 7.52 -33.09
C SER A 20 7.76 8.55 -32.62
N VAL A 21 7.15 9.30 -33.56
CA VAL A 21 6.01 10.16 -33.26
C VAL A 21 4.73 9.35 -33.41
N ILE A 22 3.98 9.21 -32.32
CA ILE A 22 2.68 8.55 -32.30
C ILE A 22 1.61 9.64 -32.38
N GLN A 23 0.67 9.52 -33.30
CA GLN A 23 -0.41 10.48 -33.53
C GLN A 23 -1.73 9.97 -32.96
N ASN A 24 -2.74 10.85 -32.87
CA ASN A 24 -4.10 10.56 -32.41
C ASN A 24 -4.18 10.08 -30.94
N ILE A 25 -3.26 10.56 -30.11
CA ILE A 25 -3.25 10.27 -28.68
C ILE A 25 -4.01 11.38 -27.97
N LYS A 26 -5.24 11.07 -27.55
CA LYS A 26 -6.17 12.08 -27.01
C LYS A 26 -5.81 12.60 -25.61
N SER A 27 -4.80 12.01 -24.95
CA SER A 27 -4.38 12.41 -23.61
C SER A 27 -2.92 12.06 -23.31
N ALA A 28 -2.32 12.82 -22.40
CA ALA A 28 -1.02 12.48 -21.82
C ALA A 28 -1.02 11.09 -21.16
N SER A 29 -2.14 10.66 -20.55
CA SER A 29 -2.30 9.32 -19.99
C SER A 29 -2.22 8.21 -21.05
N GLY A 30 -2.81 8.42 -22.23
CA GLY A 30 -2.67 7.51 -23.37
C GLY A 30 -1.23 7.42 -23.88
N CYS A 31 -0.52 8.54 -23.88
CA CYS A 31 0.90 8.58 -24.23
C CYS A 31 1.76 7.85 -23.17
N GLY A 32 1.41 8.00 -21.89
CA GLY A 32 2.02 7.25 -20.78
C GLY A 32 1.84 5.74 -20.92
N MET A 33 0.65 5.26 -21.29
CA MET A 33 0.40 3.83 -21.51
C MET A 33 1.24 3.25 -22.66
N LEU A 34 1.37 3.97 -23.76
CA LEU A 34 2.24 3.57 -24.89
C LEU A 34 3.72 3.58 -24.51
N THR A 35 4.12 4.56 -23.71
CA THR A 35 5.46 4.67 -23.14
C THR A 35 5.77 3.46 -22.25
N THR A 36 4.79 2.95 -21.51
CA THR A 36 4.88 1.69 -20.76
C THR A 36 5.00 0.46 -21.65
N LEU A 37 4.16 0.33 -22.69
CA LEU A 37 4.22 -0.79 -23.64
C LEU A 37 5.56 -0.86 -24.40
N ALA A 38 6.19 0.29 -24.62
CA ALA A 38 7.50 0.41 -25.25
C ALA A 38 8.69 0.28 -24.28
N ASP A 39 8.42 -0.01 -23.00
CA ASP A 39 9.40 -0.08 -21.91
C ASP A 39 10.27 1.18 -21.76
N LYS A 40 9.66 2.36 -21.95
CA LYS A 40 10.31 3.68 -21.87
C LYS A 40 9.80 4.49 -20.68
N ILE A 41 10.61 5.42 -20.18
CA ILE A 41 10.34 6.10 -18.90
C ILE A 41 10.10 7.62 -19.01
N SER A 42 9.92 8.13 -20.22
CA SER A 42 9.55 9.54 -20.40
C SER A 42 8.96 9.74 -21.78
N PHE A 43 8.10 10.75 -21.90
CA PHE A 43 7.51 11.11 -23.17
C PHE A 43 7.27 12.62 -23.27
N PHE A 44 7.12 13.11 -24.50
CA PHE A 44 6.51 14.41 -24.74
C PHE A 44 5.09 14.21 -25.23
N TYR A 45 4.16 14.99 -24.69
CA TYR A 45 2.80 15.03 -25.18
C TYR A 45 2.42 16.43 -25.60
N ASP A 46 1.91 16.54 -26.82
CA ASP A 46 1.43 17.76 -27.42
C ASP A 46 -0.10 17.72 -27.49
N LYS A 47 -0.75 18.55 -26.67
CA LYS A 47 -2.21 18.57 -26.57
C LYS A 47 -2.87 19.17 -27.82
N LEU A 48 -2.20 20.09 -28.50
CA LEU A 48 -2.75 20.76 -29.69
C LEU A 48 -2.77 19.84 -30.90
N THR A 49 -1.72 19.02 -31.03
CA THR A 49 -1.56 18.09 -32.16
C THR A 49 -1.96 16.66 -31.81
N GLU A 50 -2.33 16.38 -30.56
CA GLU A 50 -2.57 15.03 -30.03
C GLU A 50 -1.40 14.08 -30.34
N THR A 51 -0.17 14.59 -30.29
CA THR A 51 1.04 13.81 -30.59
C THR A 51 1.78 13.40 -29.34
N CYS A 52 2.31 12.17 -29.39
CA CYS A 52 3.05 11.52 -28.34
C CYS A 52 4.43 11.14 -28.87
N LEU A 53 5.48 11.58 -28.18
CA LEU A 53 6.87 11.22 -28.48
C LEU A 53 7.40 10.39 -27.34
N VAL A 54 7.50 9.08 -27.56
CA VAL A 54 8.04 8.16 -26.56
C VAL A 54 9.56 8.21 -26.61
N HIS A 55 10.20 8.60 -25.50
CA HIS A 55 11.64 8.86 -25.48
C HIS A 55 12.46 7.62 -25.06
N PRO A 56 13.55 7.27 -25.78
CA PRO A 56 14.24 6.01 -25.57
C PRO A 56 15.20 5.93 -24.36
N ARG A 57 15.54 7.04 -23.68
CA ARG A 57 16.49 7.07 -22.56
C ARG A 57 16.05 7.95 -21.38
N THR A 58 16.35 7.47 -20.17
CA THR A 58 16.56 8.27 -18.95
C THR A 58 17.49 9.45 -19.27
N PRO A 59 17.20 10.68 -18.85
CA PRO A 59 18.25 11.64 -18.56
C PRO A 59 19.05 11.06 -17.39
N THR A 60 20.10 10.30 -17.69
CA THR A 60 21.08 9.92 -16.68
C THR A 60 21.76 11.20 -16.22
N ALA A 61 21.61 11.48 -14.92
CA ALA A 61 22.16 12.64 -14.22
C ALA A 61 21.51 13.97 -14.61
N LEU A 62 21.75 14.96 -13.75
CA LEU A 62 21.53 16.41 -13.91
C LEU A 62 22.17 17.01 -15.18
N ALA A 63 22.00 16.40 -16.33
CA ALA A 63 22.50 16.86 -17.61
C ALA A 63 21.48 17.83 -18.19
N THR A 64 21.71 19.11 -17.92
CA THR A 64 21.63 20.34 -18.75
C THR A 64 21.12 20.29 -20.21
N SER A 65 20.36 19.30 -20.64
CA SER A 65 19.84 19.18 -22.00
C SER A 65 18.45 18.53 -21.99
N LEU A 66 17.48 19.22 -21.38
CA LEU A 66 16.07 18.98 -21.67
C LEU A 66 15.81 19.44 -23.11
N ILE A 67 15.36 18.52 -23.96
CA ILE A 67 15.01 18.79 -25.35
C ILE A 67 13.64 19.44 -25.36
N SER A 68 13.51 20.68 -25.84
CA SER A 68 12.21 21.34 -26.00
C SER A 68 11.60 21.03 -27.37
N LYS A 69 10.29 20.73 -27.40
CA LYS A 69 9.46 20.81 -28.60
C LYS A 69 8.37 21.83 -28.32
N GLN A 70 8.35 22.91 -29.10
CA GLN A 70 7.39 24.00 -28.93
C GLN A 70 5.95 23.45 -29.00
N GLY A 71 5.16 23.69 -27.94
CA GLY A 71 3.78 23.18 -27.82
C GLY A 71 3.62 21.81 -27.13
N SER A 72 4.72 21.12 -26.79
CA SER A 72 4.68 19.82 -26.13
C SER A 72 5.16 19.88 -24.67
N THR A 73 4.47 19.20 -23.77
CA THR A 73 4.84 19.05 -22.35
C THR A 73 5.68 17.79 -22.15
N TYR A 74 6.77 17.88 -21.37
CA TYR A 74 7.62 16.75 -21.01
C TYR A 74 7.09 16.06 -19.76
N TYR A 75 7.02 14.73 -19.80
CA TYR A 75 6.59 13.89 -18.69
C TYR A 75 7.68 12.88 -18.36
N LEU A 76 8.19 12.93 -17.13
CA LEU A 76 9.00 11.86 -16.52
C LEU A 76 8.07 10.79 -15.94
N ARG A 77 8.37 9.51 -16.20
CA ARG A 77 7.60 8.36 -15.69
C ARG A 77 7.60 8.40 -14.15
N TYR A 78 6.52 7.85 -13.61
CA TYR A 78 6.21 7.30 -12.28
C TYR A 78 7.34 6.80 -11.35
N VAL A 79 8.61 6.79 -11.78
CA VAL A 79 9.79 6.43 -10.97
C VAL A 79 9.91 7.33 -9.72
N ASP A 80 9.39 8.55 -9.81
CA ASP A 80 9.36 9.51 -8.71
C ASP A 80 8.07 9.45 -7.87
N LEU A 81 7.11 8.55 -8.15
CA LEU A 81 5.84 8.46 -7.40
C LEU A 81 5.69 7.16 -6.63
N GLN A 82 6.81 6.60 -6.15
CA GLN A 82 6.84 5.31 -5.47
C GLN A 82 6.43 5.35 -4.00
N SER A 83 6.46 6.53 -3.38
CA SER A 83 6.19 6.73 -1.95
C SER A 83 5.62 8.12 -1.69
N CYS A 84 5.00 8.32 -0.54
CA CYS A 84 4.42 9.61 -0.16
C CYS A 84 5.48 10.71 -0.08
N ALA A 85 6.68 10.37 0.39
CA ALA A 85 7.81 11.30 0.43
C ALA A 85 8.22 11.75 -0.98
N ARG A 86 8.09 10.88 -1.97
CA ARG A 86 8.45 11.19 -3.36
C ARG A 86 7.35 12.00 -4.06
N VAL A 87 6.08 11.80 -3.69
CA VAL A 87 4.98 12.71 -4.05
C VAL A 87 5.20 14.11 -3.49
N GLN A 88 5.58 14.24 -2.21
CA GLN A 88 5.88 15.54 -1.62
C GLN A 88 7.07 16.25 -2.33
N LEU A 89 8.12 15.49 -2.69
CA LEU A 89 9.26 16.04 -3.42
C LEU A 89 8.91 16.43 -4.86
N CYS A 90 7.85 15.86 -5.44
CA CYS A 90 7.49 16.11 -6.83
C CYS A 90 6.70 17.41 -7.03
N ASP A 91 5.94 17.84 -6.02
CA ASP A 91 5.35 19.17 -5.93
C ASP A 91 5.12 19.51 -4.45
N PRO A 92 5.74 20.58 -3.90
CA PRO A 92 5.54 21.03 -2.53
C PRO A 92 4.07 21.37 -2.16
N ASN A 93 3.19 21.53 -3.14
CA ASN A 93 1.75 21.71 -2.92
C ASN A 93 1.06 20.42 -2.45
N TYR A 94 1.66 19.25 -2.66
CA TYR A 94 1.21 18.00 -2.05
C TYR A 94 1.63 17.96 -0.57
N ASN A 95 0.93 18.74 0.26
CA ASN A 95 1.19 18.88 1.69
C ASN A 95 0.00 18.46 2.57
N THR A 96 -1.05 17.88 1.98
CA THR A 96 -2.26 17.44 2.68
C THR A 96 -2.33 15.92 2.75
N ASP A 97 -2.72 15.38 3.91
CA ASP A 97 -2.95 13.94 4.04
C ASP A 97 -4.14 13.49 3.18
N GLY A 98 -4.04 12.32 2.57
CA GLY A 98 -5.08 11.85 1.64
C GLY A 98 -4.71 10.58 0.88
N GLU A 99 -5.64 10.11 0.05
CA GLU A 99 -5.41 8.98 -0.87
C GLU A 99 -4.66 9.48 -2.11
N TYR A 100 -3.57 8.79 -2.44
CA TYR A 100 -2.75 9.05 -3.63
C TYR A 100 -2.55 7.79 -4.45
N TRP A 101 -2.46 7.95 -5.77
CA TRP A 101 -1.96 6.91 -6.67
C TRP A 101 -0.44 6.88 -6.57
N LEU A 102 0.08 5.78 -6.02
CA LEU A 102 1.51 5.49 -6.00
C LEU A 102 1.86 4.42 -7.02
N TYR A 103 3.12 4.40 -7.44
CA TYR A 103 3.62 3.51 -8.49
C TYR A 103 4.84 2.70 -8.04
N PRO A 104 4.70 1.76 -7.08
CA PRO A 104 5.83 1.00 -6.55
C PRO A 104 6.57 0.20 -7.63
N ALA A 105 7.90 0.26 -7.61
CA ALA A 105 8.74 -0.50 -8.55
C ALA A 105 8.52 -2.02 -8.44
N ILE A 106 8.24 -2.53 -7.23
CA ILE A 106 7.99 -3.97 -7.00
C ILE A 106 6.79 -4.52 -7.78
N TYR A 107 5.89 -3.64 -8.21
CA TYR A 107 4.75 -3.97 -9.04
C TYR A 107 4.92 -3.56 -10.50
N ASN A 108 6.15 -3.34 -10.94
CA ASN A 108 6.47 -2.81 -12.26
C ASN A 108 5.73 -1.49 -12.55
N TYR A 109 5.65 -0.61 -11.54
CA TYR A 109 4.97 0.68 -11.63
C TYR A 109 3.49 0.56 -12.01
N ARG A 110 2.81 -0.51 -11.57
CA ARG A 110 1.34 -0.54 -11.58
C ARG A 110 0.80 0.31 -10.43
N PRO A 111 -0.28 1.08 -10.67
CA PRO A 111 -0.80 2.00 -9.68
C PRO A 111 -1.41 1.25 -8.49
N VAL A 112 -1.16 1.79 -7.29
CA VAL A 112 -1.79 1.35 -6.05
C VAL A 112 -2.31 2.56 -5.30
N LYS A 113 -3.51 2.43 -4.72
CA LYS A 113 -4.10 3.48 -3.89
C LYS A 113 -3.54 3.37 -2.48
N ILE A 114 -2.84 4.40 -2.03
CA ILE A 114 -2.22 4.46 -0.71
C ILE A 114 -2.58 5.77 -0.05
N TYR A 115 -2.95 5.70 1.23
CA TYR A 115 -3.16 6.87 2.05
C TYR A 115 -1.81 7.39 2.55
N CYS A 116 -1.51 8.64 2.24
CA CYS A 116 -0.35 9.35 2.73
C CYS A 116 -0.72 10.17 3.97
N LYS A 117 -0.03 9.89 5.08
CA LYS A 117 -0.16 10.64 6.34
C LYS A 117 1.08 11.49 6.58
N GLY A 118 0.92 12.67 7.16
CA GLY A 118 2.00 13.60 7.45
C GLY A 118 2.62 14.22 6.20
N MET A 119 1.82 14.49 5.16
CA MET A 119 2.29 15.11 3.91
C MET A 119 2.85 16.52 4.11
N ASN A 120 2.54 17.19 5.21
CA ASN A 120 3.16 18.45 5.64
C ASN A 120 4.46 18.27 6.44
N THR A 121 4.93 17.04 6.64
CA THR A 121 6.16 16.72 7.40
C THR A 121 7.25 16.20 6.47
N PRO A 122 8.54 16.23 6.87
CA PRO A 122 9.63 15.69 6.05
C PRO A 122 9.59 14.18 5.83
N THR A 123 8.78 13.45 6.61
CA THR A 123 8.72 11.99 6.61
C THR A 123 7.27 11.50 6.62
N PRO A 124 6.52 11.70 5.52
CA PRO A 124 5.19 11.14 5.41
C PRO A 124 5.24 9.61 5.43
N SER A 125 4.13 8.98 5.80
CA SER A 125 4.02 7.52 5.94
C SER A 125 2.83 6.97 5.15
N GLU A 126 2.99 5.73 4.69
CA GLU A 126 2.08 5.04 3.80
C GLU A 126 1.14 4.09 4.56
N TYR A 127 -0.15 4.14 4.22
CA TYR A 127 -1.17 3.28 4.82
C TYR A 127 -2.12 2.73 3.76
N LEU A 128 -2.56 1.48 3.96
CA LEU A 128 -3.67 0.91 3.22
C LEU A 128 -4.98 1.21 3.96
N THR A 129 -5.87 1.95 3.31
CA THR A 129 -7.23 2.19 3.82
C THR A 129 -8.09 0.95 3.66
N LEU A 130 -8.75 0.54 4.75
CA LEU A 130 -9.59 -0.65 4.77
C LEU A 130 -11.05 -0.28 4.52
N GLN A 131 -11.73 -1.05 3.65
CA GLN A 131 -13.17 -0.87 3.40
C GLN A 131 -14.01 -1.22 4.63
N SER A 132 -13.59 -2.25 5.36
CA SER A 132 -14.17 -2.64 6.65
C SER A 132 -13.05 -2.77 7.66
N ALA A 133 -13.32 -2.35 8.90
CA ALA A 133 -12.31 -2.38 9.95
C ALA A 133 -11.86 -3.82 10.23
N ASN A 134 -10.55 -4.01 10.27
CA ASN A 134 -9.92 -5.25 10.71
C ASN A 134 -9.78 -5.26 12.23
N PHE A 135 -9.59 -6.41 12.86
CA PHE A 135 -9.38 -6.44 14.30
C PHE A 135 -8.58 -7.64 14.77
N VAL A 136 -7.92 -7.47 15.92
CA VAL A 136 -7.39 -8.53 16.75
C VAL A 136 -8.12 -8.47 18.08
N MET A 137 -8.56 -9.62 18.58
CA MET A 137 -9.30 -9.76 19.82
C MET A 137 -8.62 -10.81 20.69
N TYR A 138 -8.31 -10.39 21.91
CA TYR A 138 -7.82 -11.24 22.99
C TYR A 138 -8.86 -11.20 24.12
N PRO A 139 -9.73 -12.23 24.22
CA PRO A 139 -10.78 -12.29 25.23
C PRO A 139 -10.27 -12.27 26.67
N ASN A 140 -11.14 -11.82 27.57
CA ASN A 140 -10.93 -11.81 29.02
C ASN A 140 -11.51 -13.07 29.69
N GLN A 141 -11.34 -14.22 29.07
CA GLN A 141 -11.87 -15.50 29.55
C GLN A 141 -10.82 -16.59 29.42
N ARG A 142 -10.85 -17.54 30.36
CA ARG A 142 -10.05 -18.76 30.30
C ARG A 142 -10.90 -19.99 30.58
N TYR A 143 -10.40 -21.16 30.22
CA TYR A 143 -11.05 -22.42 30.58
C TYR A 143 -10.84 -22.71 32.07
N ILE A 144 -11.89 -23.24 32.71
CA ILE A 144 -11.85 -23.59 34.15
C ILE A 144 -10.98 -24.84 34.35
N ASP A 145 -11.07 -25.79 33.43
CA ASP A 145 -10.25 -27.00 33.38
C ASP A 145 -9.91 -27.34 31.92
N GLY A 146 -8.97 -28.27 31.70
CA GLY A 146 -8.48 -28.61 30.36
C GLY A 146 -9.42 -29.51 29.55
N THR A 147 -10.52 -29.99 30.14
CA THR A 147 -11.39 -31.04 29.56
C THR A 147 -12.82 -30.56 29.29
N SER A 148 -13.34 -29.64 30.09
CA SER A 148 -14.62 -28.98 29.89
C SER A 148 -14.41 -27.62 29.25
N CYS A 149 -15.20 -27.29 28.22
CA CYS A 149 -15.12 -25.99 27.56
C CYS A 149 -15.82 -24.87 28.36
N SER A 150 -16.07 -25.12 29.64
CA SER A 150 -16.57 -24.16 30.61
C SER A 150 -15.53 -23.07 30.84
N SER A 151 -15.97 -21.81 30.76
CA SER A 151 -15.07 -20.65 30.84
C SER A 151 -15.40 -19.78 32.04
N GLU A 152 -14.35 -19.24 32.66
CA GLU A 152 -14.47 -18.22 33.70
C GLU A 152 -13.86 -16.89 33.22
N SER A 153 -14.19 -15.82 33.93
CA SER A 153 -13.59 -14.51 33.66
C SER A 153 -12.12 -14.54 34.07
N TYR A 154 -11.25 -14.15 33.14
CA TYR A 154 -9.82 -14.00 33.37
C TYR A 154 -9.36 -12.67 32.82
N ASN A 155 -9.13 -11.73 33.72
CA ASN A 155 -8.80 -10.35 33.40
C ASN A 155 -7.29 -10.20 33.21
N HIS A 156 -6.74 -10.77 32.15
CA HIS A 156 -5.35 -10.52 31.77
C HIS A 156 -5.18 -9.05 31.36
N GLU A 157 -4.02 -8.46 31.68
CA GLU A 157 -3.74 -7.04 31.40
C GLU A 157 -3.79 -6.72 29.90
N ASN A 158 -3.32 -7.66 29.09
CA ASN A 158 -3.32 -7.56 27.62
C ASN A 158 -4.64 -7.99 26.96
N SER A 159 -5.64 -8.44 27.73
CA SER A 159 -6.96 -8.76 27.17
C SER A 159 -7.65 -7.49 26.67
N GLY A 160 -8.15 -7.55 25.44
CA GLY A 160 -8.76 -6.41 24.79
C GLY A 160 -9.07 -6.67 23.32
N ARG A 161 -9.37 -5.58 22.61
CA ARG A 161 -9.62 -5.59 21.17
C ARG A 161 -8.95 -4.39 20.51
N THR A 162 -8.09 -4.67 19.55
CA THR A 162 -7.48 -3.67 18.67
C THR A 162 -8.23 -3.70 17.35
N THR A 163 -8.84 -2.58 16.97
CA THR A 163 -9.53 -2.42 15.68
C THR A 163 -8.70 -1.49 14.79
N TYR A 164 -8.49 -1.86 13.53
CA TYR A 164 -7.69 -1.12 12.54
C TYR A 164 -8.60 -0.57 11.45
N TYR A 165 -8.46 0.72 11.13
CA TYR A 165 -9.16 1.37 10.02
C TYR A 165 -8.25 1.60 8.80
N LYS A 166 -6.95 1.76 9.07
CA LYS A 166 -5.89 1.68 8.07
C LYS A 166 -4.74 0.86 8.66
N ILE A 167 -3.91 0.30 7.80
CA ILE A 167 -2.73 -0.47 8.20
C ILE A 167 -1.48 0.12 7.57
N GLY A 168 -0.42 0.29 8.35
CA GLY A 168 0.86 0.78 7.83
C GLY A 168 1.44 -0.18 6.80
N VAL A 169 1.98 0.34 5.71
CA VAL A 169 2.56 -0.46 4.61
C VAL A 169 3.96 0.07 4.30
N ASP A 170 4.94 -0.82 4.26
CA ASP A 170 6.21 -0.52 3.60
C ASP A 170 6.00 -0.66 2.09
N VAL A 171 5.97 0.45 1.35
CA VAL A 171 5.73 0.45 -0.09
C VAL A 171 6.90 -0.07 -0.94
N LYS A 172 8.11 -0.19 -0.38
CA LYS A 172 9.25 -0.78 -1.10
C LYS A 172 9.09 -2.29 -1.19
N THR A 173 8.64 -2.90 -0.09
CA THR A 173 8.44 -4.35 0.01
C THR A 173 6.98 -4.75 -0.16
N MET A 174 6.04 -3.80 -0.15
CA MET A 174 4.59 -4.03 -0.09
C MET A 174 4.21 -5.01 1.02
N THR A 175 4.76 -4.79 2.22
CA THR A 175 4.46 -5.58 3.41
C THR A 175 3.82 -4.73 4.49
N ILE A 176 2.94 -5.32 5.28
CA ILE A 176 2.29 -4.65 6.41
C ILE A 176 3.30 -4.43 7.54
N ILE A 177 3.27 -3.23 8.12
CA ILE A 177 4.03 -2.87 9.32
C ILE A 177 3.20 -3.27 10.54
N GLU A 178 3.42 -4.47 11.06
CA GLU A 178 2.57 -5.10 12.09
C GLU A 178 2.47 -4.31 13.41
N THR A 179 3.47 -3.47 13.71
CA THR A 179 3.54 -2.68 14.94
C THR A 179 2.92 -1.30 14.80
N ASP A 180 2.51 -0.89 13.59
CA ASP A 180 1.88 0.41 13.41
C ASP A 180 0.51 0.46 14.10
N SER A 181 0.27 1.53 14.84
CA SER A 181 -0.96 1.75 15.63
C SER A 181 -1.65 3.08 15.31
N ASN A 182 -1.21 3.81 14.28
CA ASN A 182 -1.66 5.18 14.01
C ASN A 182 -3.16 5.28 13.70
N PHE A 183 -3.74 4.25 13.09
CA PHE A 183 -5.15 4.19 12.73
C PHE A 183 -5.89 3.07 13.48
N THR A 184 -5.54 2.90 14.76
CA THR A 184 -6.16 1.90 15.63
C THR A 184 -7.11 2.49 16.66
N GLN A 185 -8.15 1.73 17.01
CA GLN A 185 -8.94 1.93 18.21
C GLN A 185 -8.70 0.75 19.15
N GLN A 186 -8.20 1.05 20.35
CA GLN A 186 -7.99 0.04 21.39
C GLN A 186 -9.14 0.03 22.39
N ILE A 187 -9.64 -1.17 22.69
CA ILE A 187 -10.55 -1.43 23.79
C ILE A 187 -9.82 -2.30 24.81
N ARG A 188 -9.36 -1.67 25.90
CA ARG A 188 -8.66 -2.29 27.05
C ARG A 188 -7.31 -2.95 26.70
N GLY A 189 -6.36 -2.96 27.62
CA GLY A 189 -5.06 -3.59 27.42
C GLY A 189 -4.22 -2.91 26.34
N GLU A 190 -3.15 -3.58 25.93
CA GLU A 190 -2.22 -3.06 24.94
C GLU A 190 -2.72 -3.21 23.50
N VAL A 191 -2.21 -2.35 22.62
CA VAL A 191 -2.41 -2.47 21.18
C VAL A 191 -1.73 -3.75 20.70
N MET A 192 -2.53 -4.68 20.20
CA MET A 192 -2.03 -5.91 19.61
C MET A 192 -1.39 -5.61 18.26
N ARG A 193 -0.54 -6.51 17.79
CA ARG A 193 0.12 -6.38 16.48
C ARG A 193 -0.77 -6.92 15.37
N TYR A 194 -0.75 -6.28 14.21
CA TYR A 194 -1.58 -6.71 13.09
C TYR A 194 -1.17 -8.11 12.62
N GLY A 195 -2.17 -8.99 12.48
CA GLY A 195 -1.98 -10.37 12.04
C GLY A 195 -1.46 -11.33 13.11
N TRP A 196 -1.28 -10.89 14.35
CA TRP A 196 -1.09 -11.78 15.48
C TRP A 196 -2.45 -12.26 16.00
N VAL A 197 -2.49 -13.46 16.56
CA VAL A 197 -3.67 -14.00 17.26
C VAL A 197 -3.20 -14.74 18.50
N GLN A 198 -3.81 -14.47 19.66
CA GLN A 198 -3.42 -15.10 20.92
C GLN A 198 -4.54 -15.07 21.95
N SER A 199 -4.40 -15.92 22.95
CA SER A 199 -5.19 -15.90 24.17
C SER A 199 -4.46 -16.65 25.29
N CYS A 200 -4.85 -16.40 26.54
CA CYS A 200 -4.37 -17.13 27.73
C CYS A 200 -5.50 -17.98 28.30
N SER A 201 -6.13 -18.80 27.46
CA SER A 201 -7.25 -19.61 27.97
C SER A 201 -6.79 -20.89 28.67
N GLY A 202 -5.52 -21.26 28.54
CA GLY A 202 -4.94 -22.51 29.02
C GLY A 202 -4.88 -23.57 27.92
N TYR A 203 -4.04 -24.59 28.09
CA TYR A 203 -3.96 -25.70 27.13
C TYR A 203 -5.20 -26.59 27.21
N THR A 204 -5.89 -26.74 26.07
CA THR A 204 -6.98 -27.71 25.90
C THR A 204 -6.97 -28.27 24.48
N SER A 205 -7.08 -29.60 24.36
CA SER A 205 -7.11 -30.28 23.07
C SER A 205 -8.53 -30.41 22.48
N SER A 206 -9.57 -30.01 23.23
CA SER A 206 -10.97 -30.28 22.90
C SER A 206 -11.85 -29.04 22.74
N CYS A 207 -11.33 -27.85 23.02
CA CYS A 207 -12.11 -26.61 22.98
C CYS A 207 -11.62 -25.64 21.91
N ASP A 208 -12.52 -24.75 21.50
CA ASP A 208 -12.24 -23.73 20.49
C ASP A 208 -11.22 -22.69 20.96
N TYR A 209 -10.29 -22.30 20.09
CA TYR A 209 -9.40 -21.17 20.39
C TYR A 209 -10.17 -19.86 20.58
N LYS A 210 -9.90 -19.16 21.68
CA LYS A 210 -10.63 -17.95 22.07
C LYS A 210 -10.15 -16.69 21.35
N GLY A 211 -8.84 -16.55 21.12
CA GLY A 211 -8.28 -15.41 20.40
C GLY A 211 -8.75 -15.39 18.95
N MET A 212 -8.94 -14.19 18.39
CA MET A 212 -9.37 -14.04 17.00
C MET A 212 -8.66 -12.87 16.31
N ALA A 213 -8.19 -13.08 15.08
CA ALA A 213 -7.69 -12.03 14.21
C ALA A 213 -8.43 -12.06 12.88
N VAL A 214 -8.99 -10.93 12.47
CA VAL A 214 -9.68 -10.75 11.19
C VAL A 214 -8.92 -9.74 10.36
N MET A 215 -8.43 -10.20 9.22
CA MET A 215 -7.68 -9.42 8.25
C MET A 215 -8.42 -9.49 6.91
N SER A 216 -8.88 -8.35 6.41
CA SER A 216 -9.48 -8.19 5.09
C SER A 216 -8.82 -7.02 4.36
N VAL A 217 -8.53 -7.24 3.09
CA VAL A 217 -8.06 -6.23 2.13
C VAL A 217 -9.03 -6.10 0.95
N THR A 218 -10.28 -6.55 1.13
CA THR A 218 -11.35 -6.43 0.14
C THR A 218 -11.53 -4.97 -0.29
N ASP A 219 -11.73 -4.75 -1.59
CA ASP A 219 -11.92 -3.44 -2.22
C ASP A 219 -10.76 -2.43 -2.06
N THR A 220 -9.57 -2.92 -1.72
CA THR A 220 -8.36 -2.08 -1.62
C THR A 220 -7.51 -2.07 -2.90
N GLY A 221 -7.77 -3.01 -3.82
CA GLY A 221 -6.92 -3.25 -5.00
C GLY A 221 -5.68 -4.08 -4.75
N LEU A 222 -5.53 -4.61 -3.53
CA LEU A 222 -4.49 -5.53 -3.14
C LEU A 222 -5.11 -6.84 -2.62
N ILE A 223 -4.34 -7.92 -2.75
CA ILE A 223 -4.62 -9.23 -2.17
C ILE A 223 -3.51 -9.61 -1.19
N LEU A 224 -3.82 -10.51 -0.26
CA LEU A 224 -2.88 -11.15 0.64
C LEU A 224 -2.13 -12.24 -0.14
N SER A 225 -0.81 -12.16 -0.20
CA SER A 225 0.01 -13.17 -0.87
C SER A 225 -0.29 -14.59 -0.37
N GLY A 226 -0.38 -15.54 -1.29
CA GLY A 226 -0.49 -16.97 -0.98
C GLY A 226 0.67 -17.50 -0.14
N MET A 227 1.83 -16.82 -0.17
CA MET A 227 3.04 -17.18 0.59
C MET A 227 3.00 -16.75 2.06
N ASN A 228 1.99 -15.98 2.49
CA ASN A 228 1.88 -15.56 3.89
C ASN A 228 1.70 -16.78 4.80
N GLU A 229 2.58 -16.93 5.78
CA GLU A 229 2.62 -18.09 6.69
C GLU A 229 2.59 -17.60 8.14
N TRP A 230 1.91 -18.37 9.00
CA TRP A 230 1.88 -18.14 10.45
C TRP A 230 2.59 -19.28 11.16
N ILE A 231 3.22 -18.96 12.29
CA ILE A 231 3.90 -19.91 13.16
C ILE A 231 3.41 -19.75 14.59
N LYS A 232 3.51 -20.85 15.36
CA LYS A 232 3.21 -20.87 16.78
C LYS A 232 4.14 -19.92 17.55
N PHE A 233 3.62 -19.28 18.59
CA PHE A 233 4.43 -18.48 19.52
C PHE A 233 3.83 -18.47 20.92
N GLY A 234 4.65 -18.10 21.91
CA GLY A 234 4.25 -18.11 23.32
C GLY A 234 4.19 -19.53 23.89
N THR A 235 3.79 -19.64 25.16
CA THR A 235 3.71 -20.93 25.85
C THR A 235 2.50 -21.69 25.36
N ASP A 236 2.72 -22.94 24.91
CA ASP A 236 1.71 -23.81 24.32
C ASP A 236 0.86 -23.13 23.24
N GLY A 237 1.50 -22.26 22.46
CA GLY A 237 0.84 -21.49 21.43
C GLY A 237 0.28 -22.36 20.33
N GLU A 238 -1.03 -22.29 20.16
CA GLU A 238 -1.76 -22.97 19.09
C GLU A 238 -2.57 -21.95 18.29
N PHE A 239 -2.70 -22.20 16.99
CA PHE A 239 -3.57 -21.39 16.15
C PHE A 239 -4.14 -22.21 15.02
N SER A 240 -5.27 -21.75 14.48
CA SER A 240 -5.94 -22.33 13.33
C SER A 240 -6.39 -21.24 12.37
N THR A 241 -6.42 -21.59 11.09
CA THR A 241 -6.96 -20.71 10.05
C THR A 241 -8.42 -21.08 9.81
N PHE A 242 -9.34 -20.21 10.24
CA PHE A 242 -10.77 -20.42 10.08
C PHE A 242 -11.25 -20.08 8.66
N LEU A 243 -10.67 -19.03 8.07
CA LEU A 243 -10.94 -18.62 6.69
C LEU A 243 -9.64 -18.14 6.06
N ARG A 244 -9.41 -18.53 4.80
CA ARG A 244 -8.34 -17.99 3.97
C ARG A 244 -8.76 -17.96 2.51
N ASN A 245 -8.70 -16.77 1.93
CA ASN A 245 -8.74 -16.51 0.51
C ASN A 245 -7.82 -15.32 0.20
N ASP A 246 -7.79 -14.89 -1.06
CA ASP A 246 -6.90 -13.82 -1.52
C ASP A 246 -7.19 -12.48 -0.83
N HIS A 247 -8.42 -12.22 -0.36
CA HIS A 247 -8.78 -10.93 0.23
C HIS A 247 -8.94 -10.98 1.75
N GLN A 248 -9.07 -12.16 2.34
CA GLN A 248 -9.40 -12.30 3.75
C GLN A 248 -8.71 -13.49 4.39
N ILE A 249 -8.17 -13.26 5.59
CA ILE A 249 -7.67 -14.28 6.49
C ILE A 249 -8.30 -14.07 7.88
N VAL A 250 -8.91 -15.13 8.41
CA VAL A 250 -9.41 -15.18 9.78
C VAL A 250 -8.67 -16.27 10.53
N LEU A 251 -8.01 -15.88 11.60
CA LEU A 251 -7.29 -16.78 12.48
C LEU A 251 -7.98 -16.87 13.83
N LYS A 252 -7.90 -18.04 14.44
CA LYS A 252 -8.12 -18.21 15.87
C LYS A 252 -6.84 -18.70 16.52
N GLY A 253 -6.60 -18.32 17.77
CA GLY A 253 -5.37 -18.70 18.47
C GLY A 253 -5.53 -18.68 19.99
N ASP A 254 -4.76 -19.53 20.65
CA ASP A 254 -4.81 -19.73 22.09
C ASP A 254 -3.55 -20.39 22.65
N GLY A 255 -3.54 -20.61 23.96
CA GLY A 255 -2.50 -21.36 24.66
C GLY A 255 -2.42 -20.96 26.13
N GLU A 256 -1.32 -21.30 26.78
CA GLU A 256 -0.93 -20.75 28.09
C GLU A 256 -0.31 -19.36 27.91
N CYS A 257 -1.06 -18.44 27.31
CA CYS A 257 -0.56 -17.15 26.79
C CYS A 257 0.27 -17.30 25.51
N GLY A 258 -0.25 -18.11 24.58
CA GLY A 258 0.33 -18.32 23.27
C GLY A 258 -0.67 -18.10 22.14
N GLY A 259 -0.21 -18.37 20.92
CA GLY A 259 -1.05 -18.35 19.74
C GLY A 259 -0.27 -18.45 18.43
N GLY A 260 -0.67 -17.68 17.43
CA GLY A 260 -0.07 -17.60 16.10
C GLY A 260 0.40 -16.20 15.73
N LYS A 261 1.58 -16.11 15.12
CA LYS A 261 2.13 -14.85 14.56
C LYS A 261 2.60 -15.05 13.12
N PRO A 262 2.65 -13.99 12.31
CA PRO A 262 3.25 -14.07 10.98
C PRO A 262 4.71 -14.54 11.07
N LYS A 263 5.11 -15.47 10.20
CA LYS A 263 6.50 -15.94 10.08
C LYS A 263 7.40 -14.87 9.47
N TYR A 264 6.84 -14.13 8.51
CA TYR A 264 7.44 -13.00 7.83
C TYR A 264 6.43 -11.85 7.80
N PRO A 265 6.87 -10.61 7.54
CA PRO A 265 5.96 -9.49 7.32
C PRO A 265 4.90 -9.84 6.27
N ILE A 266 3.63 -9.57 6.58
CA ILE A 266 2.51 -9.98 5.72
C ILE A 266 2.61 -9.23 4.40
N LYS A 267 2.75 -9.99 3.33
CA LYS A 267 2.96 -9.51 1.96
C LYS A 267 1.62 -9.26 1.27
N LEU A 268 1.55 -8.11 0.62
CA LEU A 268 0.47 -7.74 -0.29
C LEU A 268 0.91 -7.95 -1.74
N GLU A 269 -0.05 -8.22 -2.61
CA GLU A 269 0.12 -8.33 -4.07
C GLU A 269 -1.00 -7.54 -4.76
N ILE A 270 -0.83 -7.23 -6.05
CA ILE A 270 -1.88 -6.56 -6.81
C ILE A 270 -3.04 -7.51 -7.05
N ASP A 271 -4.25 -7.02 -6.82
CA ASP A 271 -5.46 -7.70 -7.27
C ASP A 271 -5.63 -7.53 -8.80
N PRO A 272 -5.49 -8.59 -9.61
CA PRO A 272 -5.62 -8.49 -11.06
C PRO A 272 -7.06 -8.22 -11.51
N SER A 273 -8.05 -8.47 -10.65
CA SER A 273 -9.47 -8.29 -10.93
C SER A 273 -9.97 -6.89 -10.58
N PHE A 274 -9.25 -6.17 -9.72
CA PHE A 274 -9.68 -4.87 -9.24
C PHE A 274 -9.45 -3.78 -10.28
N LYS A 275 -10.51 -3.00 -10.52
CA LYS A 275 -10.49 -1.81 -11.38
C LYS A 275 -10.95 -0.61 -10.57
N PRO A 276 -10.04 0.11 -9.89
CA PRO A 276 -10.45 1.27 -9.12
C PRO A 276 -10.94 2.39 -10.04
N SER A 277 -11.88 3.19 -9.54
CA SER A 277 -12.16 4.48 -10.15
C SER A 277 -10.91 5.35 -10.07
N HIS A 278 -10.52 5.97 -11.18
CA HIS A 278 -9.38 6.89 -11.22
C HIS A 278 -9.55 8.03 -10.20
N ASP A 279 -10.78 8.48 -9.95
CA ASP A 279 -11.10 9.57 -9.02
C ASP A 279 -11.11 9.13 -7.55
N SER A 280 -10.79 7.86 -7.26
CA SER A 280 -10.75 7.34 -5.88
C SER A 280 -9.48 7.72 -5.11
N ALA A 281 -8.50 8.31 -5.79
CA ALA A 281 -7.28 8.85 -5.19
C ALA A 281 -6.72 9.98 -6.05
N THR A 282 -5.86 10.80 -5.46
CA THR A 282 -5.18 11.89 -6.17
C THR A 282 -4.06 11.33 -7.03
N GLU A 283 -4.12 11.58 -8.33
CA GLU A 283 -3.02 11.31 -9.27
C GLU A 283 -2.00 12.46 -9.17
N PRO A 284 -0.76 12.22 -8.69
CA PRO A 284 0.24 13.28 -8.59
C PRO A 284 0.72 13.75 -9.96
N VAL A 285 0.87 15.06 -10.12
CA VAL A 285 1.48 15.72 -11.28
C VAL A 285 2.73 16.43 -10.79
N CYS A 286 3.90 15.93 -11.18
CA CYS A 286 5.17 16.52 -10.76
C CYS A 286 5.38 17.89 -11.43
N VAL A 287 5.83 18.88 -10.65
CA VAL A 287 6.26 20.20 -11.13
C VAL A 287 7.73 20.34 -10.74
N TYR A 288 8.62 20.16 -11.70
CA TYR A 288 10.07 20.37 -11.53
C TYR A 288 10.47 21.79 -11.93
#